data_AF-A0A6M5J9Y1-F1
#
_entry.id   AF-A0A6M5J9Y1-F1
#
_cell.length_a   1.000
_cell.length_b   1.000
_cell.length_c   1.000
_cell.angle_alpha   90.00
_cell.angle_beta   90.00
_cell.angle_gamma   90.00
#
_symmetry.space_group_name_H-M   'P 1'
#
loop_
_entity.id
_entity.type
_entity.pdbx_description
1 polymer ?
#
loop_
_entity_poly.entity_id
_entity_poly.type
_entity_poly.pdbx_seq_one_letter_code
_entity_poly.pdbx_strand_id
1 'polypeptide(L)'
;MKAGRGGTFNRPRDWQAFERLTRDLFSRLLGDVGADLNGRSGQKQAGIDVVGVDWRTGQRVGIQCKGRSDPDFAQQAALSEPELLTEVAKARTFVPPLDRFILLTTGPNDAHLKRVARVLSDAHRADGLFSIDVLAWDWVETYLDQHIDLAVGYNLTAVIAASSPVKSPIAVAIGERLLEALRLMNVGREDEDRFTLQELAQNAGHASWQRLEQIADGSAPIDLAELRTLAEDVGICFDWLFQGKSTPFAPDQDGYSLDVEEIHATILSLRPERILFVRQREGGHGHHDALIAIKKDPIRWRILPATLAACDQVGSGGARQLFDLCRLIRRLESAFGEEPHILTIGMHLDSPAFDQLLDGSVYPGTILRYARNDHWSQDFAALQSFRIEGDAPHLQALRNAVEIVQHQLAHARRTARASPGWADVLTFGRFRLEPPKDGGFEADD
;
A
#
# COMPACT_ATOMS: atom_id res chain seq x y z
N MET A 1 -20.44 32.74 -2.94
CA MET A 1 -19.71 31.97 -3.96
C MET A 1 -19.83 30.50 -3.61
N LYS A 2 -20.68 29.73 -4.29
CA LYS A 2 -20.71 28.26 -4.14
C LYS A 2 -19.64 27.68 -5.05
N ALA A 3 -18.61 27.08 -4.46
CA ALA A 3 -17.62 26.31 -5.18
C ALA A 3 -18.34 25.16 -5.92
N GLY A 4 -18.08 25.04 -7.22
CA GLY A 4 -18.62 23.98 -8.05
C GLY A 4 -18.14 22.62 -7.54
N ARG A 5 -19.08 21.76 -7.16
CA ARG A 5 -18.83 20.33 -7.02
C ARG A 5 -18.68 19.78 -8.43
N GLY A 6 -17.45 19.63 -8.89
CA GLY A 6 -17.16 18.93 -10.14
C GLY A 6 -17.28 17.42 -9.94
N GLY A 7 -18.07 16.76 -10.79
CA GLY A 7 -17.97 15.34 -11.15
C GLY A 7 -18.41 14.31 -10.11
N THR A 8 -19.72 14.16 -9.86
CA THR A 8 -20.26 13.06 -9.02
C THR A 8 -20.75 11.86 -9.84
N PHE A 9 -20.88 11.98 -11.17
CA PHE A 9 -21.46 10.95 -12.02
C PHE A 9 -20.58 10.60 -13.23
N ASN A 10 -20.43 9.30 -13.46
CA ASN A 10 -19.90 8.73 -14.70
C ASN A 10 -20.83 9.03 -15.87
N ARG A 11 -20.28 9.06 -17.09
CA ARG A 11 -21.07 9.23 -18.32
C ARG A 11 -21.60 7.88 -18.84
N PRO A 12 -22.67 7.87 -19.65
CA PRO A 12 -23.20 6.65 -20.22
C PRO A 12 -22.17 5.87 -21.03
N ARG A 13 -22.20 4.54 -20.94
CA ARG A 13 -21.22 3.65 -21.57
C ARG A 13 -21.24 3.65 -23.10
N ASP A 14 -22.39 3.96 -23.69
CA ASP A 14 -22.64 3.89 -25.13
C ASP A 14 -23.70 4.92 -25.53
N TRP A 15 -23.81 5.13 -26.85
CA TRP A 15 -24.74 6.08 -27.43
C TRP A 15 -26.19 5.79 -27.05
N GLN A 16 -26.59 4.51 -27.13
CA GLN A 16 -27.97 4.12 -26.85
C GLN A 16 -28.32 4.28 -25.37
N ALA A 17 -27.36 4.14 -24.45
CA ALA A 17 -27.54 4.38 -23.02
C ALA A 17 -27.76 5.87 -22.74
N PHE A 18 -27.09 6.76 -23.48
CA PHE A 18 -27.32 8.20 -23.33
C PHE A 18 -28.71 8.62 -23.85
N GLU A 19 -29.16 8.11 -24.99
CA GLU A 19 -30.51 8.36 -25.50
C GLU A 19 -31.59 7.85 -24.54
N ARG A 20 -31.44 6.61 -24.03
CA ARG A 20 -32.37 6.03 -23.05
C ARG A 20 -32.38 6.82 -21.74
N LEU A 21 -31.22 7.22 -21.22
CA LEU A 21 -31.11 8.08 -20.04
C LEU A 21 -31.84 9.41 -20.28
N THR A 22 -31.63 10.02 -21.45
CA THR A 22 -32.24 11.29 -21.83
C THR A 22 -33.77 11.17 -21.86
N ARG A 23 -34.31 10.11 -22.48
CA ARG A 23 -35.74 9.81 -22.47
C ARG A 23 -36.26 9.73 -21.03
N ASP A 24 -35.63 8.92 -20.18
CA ASP A 24 -36.11 8.67 -18.81
C ASP A 24 -35.97 9.89 -17.90
N LEU A 25 -34.95 10.72 -18.12
CA LEU A 25 -34.78 11.96 -17.40
C LEU A 25 -35.85 12.98 -17.83
N PHE A 26 -36.02 13.18 -19.13
CA PHE A 26 -36.98 14.17 -19.64
C PHE A 26 -38.44 13.75 -19.47
N SER A 27 -38.76 12.44 -19.43
CA SER A 27 -40.11 12.00 -19.06
C SER A 27 -40.50 12.46 -17.65
N ARG A 28 -39.53 12.51 -16.72
CA ARG A 28 -39.75 13.04 -15.36
C ARG A 28 -39.83 14.55 -15.32
N LEU A 29 -38.92 15.23 -16.03
CA LEU A 29 -38.88 16.70 -16.03
C LEU A 29 -40.09 17.31 -16.70
N LEU A 30 -40.50 16.75 -17.84
CA LEU A 30 -41.69 17.13 -18.58
C LEU A 30 -42.97 16.57 -17.97
N GLY A 31 -42.85 15.62 -17.02
CA GLY A 31 -43.90 14.78 -16.42
C GLY A 31 -44.80 14.08 -17.43
N ASP A 32 -44.23 13.76 -18.59
CA ASP A 32 -44.90 13.08 -19.70
C ASP A 32 -44.44 11.62 -19.74
N VAL A 33 -45.35 10.74 -19.33
CA VAL A 33 -45.14 9.29 -19.39
C VAL A 33 -45.13 8.75 -20.83
N GLY A 34 -45.52 9.57 -21.81
CA GLY A 34 -45.48 9.27 -23.24
C GLY A 34 -44.21 9.76 -23.95
N ALA A 35 -43.25 10.36 -23.24
CA ALA A 35 -41.97 10.74 -23.83
C ALA A 35 -41.25 9.49 -24.37
N ASP A 36 -41.03 9.45 -25.69
CA ASP A 36 -40.55 8.26 -26.38
C ASP A 36 -39.28 8.54 -27.18
N LEU A 37 -38.50 7.48 -27.41
CA LEU A 37 -37.43 7.50 -28.37
C LEU A 37 -38.04 7.57 -29.76
N ASN A 38 -37.62 8.55 -30.54
CA ASN A 38 -38.15 8.78 -31.87
C ASN A 38 -37.50 7.80 -32.88
N GLY A 39 -37.82 6.51 -32.78
CA GLY A 39 -37.66 5.50 -33.84
C GLY A 39 -36.35 4.67 -33.87
N ARG A 40 -36.44 3.47 -34.48
CA ARG A 40 -35.32 2.56 -34.78
C ARG A 40 -34.60 2.97 -36.08
N SER A 41 -33.30 2.66 -36.16
CA SER A 41 -32.43 2.79 -37.35
C SER A 41 -33.17 2.59 -38.69
N GLY A 42 -33.33 3.66 -39.48
CA GLY A 42 -33.80 3.58 -40.87
C GLY A 42 -34.93 4.54 -41.28
N GLN A 43 -35.53 5.32 -40.37
CA GLN A 43 -36.51 6.35 -40.72
C GLN A 43 -35.90 7.76 -40.73
N LYS A 44 -36.46 8.68 -41.54
CA LYS A 44 -36.05 10.10 -41.57
C LYS A 44 -36.49 10.77 -40.26
N GLN A 45 -35.61 10.77 -39.26
CA GLN A 45 -35.92 11.19 -37.88
C GLN A 45 -35.85 12.71 -37.61
N ALA A 46 -35.82 13.56 -38.65
CA ALA A 46 -35.68 15.03 -38.55
C ALA A 46 -34.60 15.51 -37.54
N GLY A 47 -33.62 14.66 -37.20
CA GLY A 47 -32.62 14.95 -36.17
C GLY A 47 -33.23 15.20 -34.78
N ILE A 48 -34.20 14.37 -34.35
CA ILE A 48 -34.72 14.38 -32.98
C ILE A 48 -34.71 12.96 -32.43
N ASP A 49 -34.02 12.73 -31.30
CA ASP A 49 -33.87 11.41 -30.67
C ASP A 49 -34.97 11.15 -29.63
N VAL A 50 -35.41 12.19 -28.90
CA VAL A 50 -36.49 12.11 -27.89
C VAL A 50 -37.51 13.20 -28.13
N VAL A 51 -38.79 12.85 -28.07
CA VAL A 51 -39.91 13.81 -28.13
C VAL A 51 -40.81 13.62 -26.93
N GLY A 52 -41.27 14.72 -26.35
CA GLY A 52 -42.30 14.74 -25.31
C GLY A 52 -43.11 16.03 -25.32
N VAL A 53 -44.14 16.08 -24.49
CA VAL A 53 -44.95 17.27 -24.25
C VAL A 53 -44.82 17.66 -22.79
N ASP A 54 -44.41 18.88 -22.48
CA ASP A 54 -44.44 19.37 -21.11
C ASP A 54 -45.89 19.43 -20.61
N TRP A 55 -46.30 18.56 -19.69
CA TRP A 55 -47.70 18.49 -19.24
C TRP A 55 -48.18 19.79 -18.58
N ARG A 56 -47.25 20.59 -18.05
CA ARG A 56 -47.59 21.84 -17.35
C ARG A 56 -47.92 22.97 -18.32
N THR A 57 -47.26 22.99 -19.47
CA THR A 57 -47.33 24.09 -20.44
C THR A 57 -48.00 23.70 -21.74
N GLY A 58 -48.14 22.40 -22.02
CA GLY A 58 -48.61 21.86 -23.30
C GLY A 58 -47.59 21.97 -24.44
N GLN A 59 -46.36 22.44 -24.16
CA GLN A 59 -45.33 22.66 -25.17
C GLN A 59 -44.72 21.35 -25.65
N ARG A 60 -44.57 21.19 -26.97
CA ARG A 60 -43.85 20.08 -27.58
C ARG A 60 -42.34 20.34 -27.55
N VAL A 61 -41.63 19.41 -26.91
CA VAL A 61 -40.18 19.47 -26.73
C VAL A 61 -39.53 18.35 -27.55
N GLY A 62 -38.60 18.73 -28.42
CA GLY A 62 -37.75 17.81 -29.17
C GLY A 62 -36.31 17.90 -28.69
N ILE A 63 -35.66 16.76 -28.49
CA ILE A 63 -34.30 16.66 -27.96
C ILE A 63 -33.44 15.86 -28.94
N GLN A 64 -32.33 16.46 -29.35
CA GLN A 64 -31.25 15.77 -30.05
C GLN A 64 -30.10 15.58 -29.06
N CYS A 65 -29.71 14.33 -28.85
CA CYS A 65 -28.51 13.98 -28.13
C CYS A 65 -27.30 14.17 -29.06
N LYS A 66 -26.14 14.57 -28.52
CA LYS A 66 -24.82 14.44 -29.18
C LYS A 66 -23.72 13.94 -28.25
N GLY A 67 -22.92 13.00 -28.77
CA GLY A 67 -21.75 12.39 -28.13
C GLY A 67 -20.92 11.68 -29.21
N ARG A 68 -19.63 11.41 -28.95
CA ARG A 68 -18.76 10.74 -29.94
C ARG A 68 -18.75 9.22 -29.74
N SER A 69 -18.72 8.51 -30.88
CA SER A 69 -18.62 7.06 -31.00
C SER A 69 -17.22 6.66 -31.47
N ASP A 70 -16.28 6.41 -30.54
CA ASP A 70 -15.05 5.60 -30.71
C ASP A 70 -14.30 5.47 -29.36
N PRO A 71 -13.29 4.58 -29.16
CA PRO A 71 -13.00 3.89 -27.89
C PRO A 71 -12.62 4.77 -26.68
N ASP A 72 -12.39 6.07 -26.89
CA ASP A 72 -12.17 7.05 -25.83
C ASP A 72 -13.38 8.00 -25.68
N PHE A 73 -14.48 7.49 -25.13
CA PHE A 73 -15.62 8.31 -24.68
C PHE A 73 -15.23 9.37 -23.64
N ALA A 74 -14.00 9.29 -23.10
CA ALA A 74 -13.38 10.23 -22.18
C ALA A 74 -12.72 11.46 -22.86
N GLN A 75 -12.55 11.50 -24.19
CA GLN A 75 -11.99 12.67 -24.87
C GLN A 75 -13.06 13.73 -25.17
N GLN A 76 -12.98 14.81 -24.37
CA GLN A 76 -13.90 15.93 -24.22
C GLN A 76 -13.90 16.89 -25.43
N ALA A 77 -14.26 16.44 -26.63
CA ALA A 77 -14.40 17.35 -27.76
C ALA A 77 -15.67 18.21 -27.59
N ALA A 78 -15.52 19.53 -27.63
CA ALA A 78 -16.63 20.49 -27.58
C ALA A 78 -17.48 20.43 -28.87
N LEU A 79 -18.79 20.64 -28.73
CA LEU A 79 -19.70 20.87 -29.86
C LEU A 79 -19.28 22.14 -30.62
N SER A 80 -19.57 22.20 -31.92
CA SER A 80 -19.31 23.38 -32.75
C SER A 80 -20.59 24.11 -33.18
N GLU A 81 -20.47 25.39 -33.51
CA GLU A 81 -21.60 26.21 -33.99
C GLU A 81 -22.20 25.67 -35.31
N PRO A 82 -21.42 25.24 -36.33
CA PRO A 82 -21.97 24.65 -37.53
C PRO A 82 -22.80 23.38 -37.26
N GLU A 83 -22.40 22.57 -36.28
CA GLU A 83 -23.18 21.39 -35.87
C GLU A 83 -24.52 21.80 -35.25
N LEU A 84 -24.54 22.80 -34.36
CA LEU A 84 -25.78 23.34 -33.80
C LEU A 84 -26.73 23.85 -34.90
N LEU A 85 -26.23 24.65 -35.84
CA LEU A 85 -27.03 25.17 -36.95
C LEU A 85 -27.60 24.05 -37.82
N THR A 86 -26.81 23.01 -38.07
CA THR A 86 -27.22 21.84 -38.85
C THR A 86 -28.36 21.09 -38.16
N GLU A 87 -28.28 20.83 -36.86
CA GLU A 87 -29.34 20.13 -36.14
C GLU A 87 -30.61 20.99 -36.00
N VAL A 88 -30.48 22.30 -35.78
CA VAL A 88 -31.63 23.24 -35.79
C VAL A 88 -32.36 23.22 -37.13
N ALA A 89 -31.61 23.19 -38.25
CA ALA A 89 -32.22 23.13 -39.59
C ALA A 89 -33.00 21.84 -39.82
N LYS A 90 -32.53 20.69 -39.29
CA LYS A 90 -33.28 19.43 -39.35
C LYS A 90 -34.54 19.48 -38.48
N ALA A 91 -34.43 20.00 -37.26
CA ALA A 91 -35.55 20.11 -36.32
C ALA A 91 -36.71 20.96 -36.85
N ARG A 92 -36.44 21.95 -37.71
CA ARG A 92 -37.47 22.74 -38.44
C ARG A 92 -38.39 21.90 -39.33
N THR A 93 -37.94 20.73 -39.76
CA THR A 93 -38.73 19.81 -40.59
C THR A 93 -39.59 18.84 -39.77
N PHE A 94 -39.50 18.89 -38.44
CA PHE A 94 -40.25 18.01 -37.55
C PHE A 94 -41.74 18.35 -37.59
N VAL A 95 -42.58 17.32 -37.78
CA VAL A 95 -44.04 17.45 -37.86
C VAL A 95 -44.68 16.53 -36.83
N PRO A 96 -45.62 17.04 -36.02
CA PRO A 96 -46.05 18.44 -35.88
C PRO A 96 -44.96 19.35 -35.29
N PRO A 97 -45.00 20.69 -35.53
CA PRO A 97 -43.91 21.59 -35.15
C PRO A 97 -43.60 21.55 -33.63
N LEU A 98 -42.34 21.76 -33.30
CA LEU A 98 -41.86 21.88 -31.92
C LEU A 98 -42.14 23.29 -31.38
N ASP A 99 -42.26 23.41 -30.07
CA ASP A 99 -42.23 24.68 -29.34
C ASP A 99 -40.83 24.94 -28.73
N ARG A 100 -40.10 23.86 -28.43
CA ARG A 100 -38.76 23.90 -27.86
C ARG A 100 -37.88 22.78 -28.45
N PHE A 101 -36.66 23.15 -28.83
CA PHE A 101 -35.62 22.24 -29.27
C PHE A 101 -34.44 22.28 -28.30
N ILE A 102 -33.94 21.12 -27.90
CA ILE A 102 -32.83 20.98 -26.98
C ILE A 102 -31.73 20.15 -27.66
N LEU A 103 -30.53 20.72 -27.77
CA LEU A 103 -29.32 19.97 -28.11
C LEU A 103 -28.61 19.59 -26.81
N LEU A 104 -28.66 18.31 -26.46
CA LEU A 104 -28.09 17.77 -25.23
C LEU A 104 -26.76 17.05 -25.51
N THR A 105 -25.69 17.36 -24.78
CA THR A 105 -24.37 16.73 -24.99
C THR A 105 -23.71 16.19 -23.73
N THR A 106 -22.91 15.13 -23.87
CA THR A 106 -21.99 14.63 -22.84
C THR A 106 -20.69 15.44 -22.72
N GLY A 107 -20.46 16.39 -23.64
CA GLY A 107 -19.31 17.31 -23.64
C GLY A 107 -19.40 18.41 -22.56
N PRO A 108 -18.33 19.23 -22.42
CA PRO A 108 -18.30 20.33 -21.48
C PRO A 108 -19.26 21.46 -21.87
N ASN A 109 -19.63 22.28 -20.88
CA ASN A 109 -20.48 23.45 -21.08
C ASN A 109 -19.77 24.53 -21.89
N ASP A 110 -20.41 25.00 -22.97
CA ASP A 110 -19.88 26.02 -23.87
C ASP A 110 -20.74 27.29 -23.85
N ALA A 111 -20.18 28.37 -23.28
CA ALA A 111 -20.84 29.66 -23.18
C ALA A 111 -21.05 30.35 -24.54
N HIS A 112 -20.19 30.08 -25.53
CA HIS A 112 -20.32 30.56 -26.90
C HIS A 112 -21.56 29.94 -27.56
N LEU A 113 -21.69 28.61 -27.51
CA LEU A 113 -22.86 27.92 -28.08
C LEU A 113 -24.17 28.32 -27.42
N LYS A 114 -24.20 28.46 -26.09
CA LYS A 114 -25.38 28.97 -25.38
C LYS A 114 -25.74 30.40 -25.81
N ARG A 115 -24.76 31.23 -26.19
CA ARG A 115 -25.02 32.56 -26.75
C ARG A 115 -25.63 32.47 -28.14
N VAL A 116 -25.08 31.64 -29.01
CA VAL A 116 -25.60 31.40 -30.37
C VAL A 116 -27.04 30.89 -30.31
N ALA A 117 -27.32 29.90 -29.45
CA ALA A 117 -28.67 29.36 -29.24
C ALA A 117 -29.69 30.42 -28.81
N ARG A 118 -29.31 31.36 -27.94
CA ARG A 118 -30.17 32.50 -27.53
C ARG A 118 -30.46 33.44 -28.69
N VAL A 119 -29.45 33.83 -29.46
CA VAL A 119 -29.63 34.69 -30.65
C VAL A 119 -30.55 34.03 -31.68
N LEU A 120 -30.37 32.73 -31.93
CA LEU A 120 -31.24 31.97 -32.83
C LEU A 120 -32.67 31.87 -32.30
N SER A 121 -32.85 31.71 -30.98
CA SER A 121 -34.17 31.69 -30.36
C SER A 121 -34.92 33.02 -30.50
N ASP A 122 -34.21 34.15 -30.37
CA ASP A 122 -34.82 35.46 -30.56
C ASP A 122 -35.23 35.70 -32.02
N ALA A 123 -34.41 35.23 -32.98
CA ALA A 123 -34.77 35.24 -34.40
C ALA A 123 -35.98 34.33 -34.69
N HIS A 124 -35.97 33.10 -34.15
CA HIS A 124 -37.08 32.15 -34.27
C HIS A 124 -38.39 32.70 -33.70
N ARG A 125 -38.32 33.44 -32.58
CA ARG A 125 -39.51 34.05 -31.96
C ARG A 125 -40.19 35.04 -32.90
N ALA A 126 -39.43 35.80 -33.68
CA ALA A 126 -40.00 36.71 -34.68
C ALA A 126 -40.76 35.98 -35.79
N ASP A 127 -40.35 34.75 -36.12
CA ASP A 127 -40.93 33.90 -37.16
C ASP A 127 -41.98 32.91 -36.63
N GLY A 128 -42.30 32.93 -35.33
CA GLY A 128 -43.22 31.97 -34.71
C GLY A 128 -42.68 30.54 -34.62
N LEU A 129 -41.36 30.37 -34.60
CA LEU A 129 -40.67 29.07 -34.51
C LEU A 129 -40.26 28.73 -33.06
N PHE A 130 -39.80 27.49 -32.86
CA PHE A 130 -39.36 26.98 -31.56
C PHE A 130 -38.16 27.73 -30.95
N SER A 131 -38.08 27.71 -29.63
CA SER A 131 -36.89 28.11 -28.86
C SER A 131 -35.79 27.05 -28.87
N ILE A 132 -34.52 27.44 -28.73
CA ILE A 132 -33.35 26.56 -28.81
C ILE A 132 -32.54 26.63 -27.52
N ASP A 133 -32.26 25.49 -26.93
CA ASP A 133 -31.36 25.34 -25.79
C ASP A 133 -30.19 24.38 -26.09
N VAL A 134 -29.03 24.68 -25.49
CA VAL A 134 -27.87 23.79 -25.48
C VAL A 134 -27.57 23.41 -24.04
N LEU A 135 -27.68 22.12 -23.74
CA LEU A 135 -27.45 21.56 -22.41
C LEU A 135 -26.25 20.63 -22.45
N ALA A 136 -25.34 20.79 -21.49
CA ALA A 136 -24.10 20.02 -21.40
C ALA A 136 -24.15 19.07 -20.20
N TRP A 137 -23.07 18.29 -20.01
CA TRP A 137 -23.04 17.24 -19.00
C TRP A 137 -23.25 17.76 -17.57
N ASP A 138 -22.72 18.92 -17.23
CA ASP A 138 -22.89 19.56 -15.91
C ASP A 138 -24.36 19.80 -15.55
N TRP A 139 -25.18 20.12 -16.55
CA TRP A 139 -26.63 20.24 -16.38
C TRP A 139 -27.25 18.87 -16.09
N VAL A 140 -26.87 17.82 -16.84
CA VAL A 140 -27.36 16.45 -16.60
C VAL A 140 -27.01 15.99 -15.18
N GLU A 141 -25.77 16.21 -14.73
CA GLU A 141 -25.33 15.89 -13.36
C GLU A 141 -26.21 16.53 -12.30
N THR A 142 -26.59 17.79 -12.50
CA THR A 142 -27.45 18.53 -11.57
C THR A 142 -28.83 17.88 -11.40
N TYR A 143 -29.38 17.30 -12.46
CA TYR A 143 -30.69 16.64 -12.41
C TYR A 143 -30.60 15.15 -12.05
N LEU A 144 -29.48 14.49 -12.33
CA LEU A 144 -29.22 13.14 -11.81
C LEU A 144 -29.09 13.14 -10.29
N ASP A 145 -28.55 14.20 -9.68
CA ASP A 145 -28.53 14.37 -8.22
C ASP A 145 -29.96 14.39 -7.62
N GLN A 146 -30.93 14.92 -8.37
CA GLN A 146 -32.34 14.97 -7.97
C GLN A 146 -33.12 13.69 -8.33
N HIS A 147 -32.57 12.87 -9.22
CA HIS A 147 -33.15 11.62 -9.73
C HIS A 147 -32.14 10.48 -9.63
N ILE A 148 -31.64 10.27 -8.42
CA ILE A 148 -30.52 9.34 -8.15
C ILE A 148 -30.82 7.91 -8.59
N ASP A 149 -32.08 7.51 -8.59
CA ASP A 149 -32.53 6.20 -9.04
C ASP A 149 -32.31 5.99 -10.55
N LEU A 150 -32.39 7.05 -11.37
CA LEU A 150 -31.94 6.98 -12.77
C LEU A 150 -30.42 6.82 -12.86
N ALA A 151 -29.67 7.58 -12.06
CA ALA A 151 -28.22 7.44 -12.03
C ALA A 151 -27.78 6.02 -11.65
N VAL A 152 -28.47 5.39 -10.68
CA VAL A 152 -28.25 3.98 -10.29
C VAL A 152 -28.68 3.03 -11.41
N GLY A 153 -29.88 3.20 -11.98
CA GLY A 153 -30.40 2.31 -13.03
C GLY A 153 -29.54 2.29 -14.31
N TYR A 154 -28.86 3.41 -14.61
CA TYR A 154 -27.92 3.54 -15.72
C TYR A 154 -26.46 3.33 -15.32
N ASN A 155 -26.20 2.96 -14.06
CA ASN A 155 -24.87 2.69 -13.51
C ASN A 155 -23.88 3.87 -13.65
N LEU A 156 -24.41 5.09 -13.47
CA LEU A 156 -23.72 6.37 -13.63
C LEU A 156 -23.19 6.94 -12.31
N THR A 157 -23.51 6.36 -11.17
CA THR A 157 -22.94 6.78 -9.89
C THR A 157 -21.44 6.45 -9.87
N ALA A 158 -20.57 7.47 -9.83
CA ALA A 158 -19.19 7.26 -9.40
C ALA A 158 -19.29 6.79 -7.95
N VAL A 159 -18.93 5.54 -7.68
CA VAL A 159 -19.19 4.80 -6.44
C VAL A 159 -19.17 5.70 -5.19
N ILE A 160 -20.35 6.17 -4.78
CA ILE A 160 -20.66 6.27 -3.36
C ILE A 160 -21.44 4.98 -3.10
N ALA A 161 -20.71 3.96 -2.64
CA ALA A 161 -21.29 2.83 -1.96
C ALA A 161 -22.00 3.36 -0.71
N ALA A 162 -23.24 3.80 -0.87
CA ALA A 162 -24.21 4.03 0.18
C ALA A 162 -25.39 3.05 0.00
N SER A 163 -25.08 1.80 -0.31
CA SER A 163 -25.49 0.76 0.63
C SER A 163 -24.30 0.66 1.58
N SER A 164 -24.50 0.65 2.90
CA SER A 164 -23.45 0.04 3.73
C SER A 164 -23.27 -1.36 3.13
N PRO A 165 -22.13 -1.68 2.50
CA PRO A 165 -21.91 -3.07 2.17
C PRO A 165 -21.97 -3.76 3.52
N VAL A 166 -22.75 -4.83 3.64
CA VAL A 166 -22.53 -5.76 4.75
C VAL A 166 -21.05 -6.08 4.65
N LYS A 167 -20.24 -5.50 5.55
CA LYS A 167 -18.80 -5.59 5.47
C LYS A 167 -18.48 -7.07 5.45
N SER A 168 -17.72 -7.51 4.46
CA SER A 168 -17.34 -8.91 4.35
C SER A 168 -16.74 -9.33 5.69
N PRO A 169 -17.22 -10.42 6.34
CA PRO A 169 -16.64 -10.87 7.60
C PRO A 169 -15.12 -11.10 7.49
N ILE A 170 -14.64 -11.48 6.31
CA ILE A 170 -13.22 -11.63 6.01
C ILE A 170 -12.52 -10.27 5.98
N ALA A 171 -13.11 -9.26 5.32
CA ALA A 171 -12.53 -7.91 5.27
C ALA A 171 -12.48 -7.25 6.65
N VAL A 172 -13.54 -7.42 7.46
CA VAL A 172 -13.57 -6.98 8.86
C VAL A 172 -12.46 -7.67 9.65
N ALA A 173 -12.32 -8.99 9.56
CA ALA A 173 -11.27 -9.73 10.28
C ALA A 173 -9.85 -9.31 9.85
N ILE A 174 -9.64 -9.00 8.57
CA ILE A 174 -8.36 -8.45 8.08
C ILE A 174 -8.10 -7.07 8.70
N GLY A 175 -9.10 -6.18 8.69
CA GLY A 175 -9.00 -4.85 9.27
C GLY A 175 -8.73 -4.87 10.78
N GLU A 176 -9.44 -5.73 11.52
CA GLU A 176 -9.22 -5.96 12.95
C GLU A 176 -7.79 -6.44 13.24
N ARG A 177 -7.26 -7.36 12.43
CA ARG A 177 -5.86 -7.82 12.57
C ARG A 177 -4.86 -6.73 12.23
N LEU A 178 -5.09 -5.93 11.20
CA LEU A 178 -4.23 -4.79 10.90
C LEU A 178 -4.17 -3.81 12.09
N LEU A 179 -5.33 -3.48 12.69
CA LEU A 179 -5.41 -2.62 13.85
C LEU A 179 -4.78 -3.24 15.10
N GLU A 180 -4.91 -4.56 15.29
CA GLU A 180 -4.28 -5.26 16.39
C GLU A 180 -2.75 -5.27 16.26
N ALA A 181 -2.21 -5.45 15.05
CA ALA A 181 -0.78 -5.30 14.83
C ALA A 181 -0.29 -3.88 15.16
N LEU A 182 -1.02 -2.85 14.71
CA LEU A 182 -0.70 -1.46 15.06
C LEU A 182 -0.74 -1.23 16.58
N ARG A 183 -1.72 -1.81 17.28
CA ARG A 183 -1.80 -1.78 18.75
C ARG A 183 -0.58 -2.43 19.39
N LEU A 184 -0.16 -3.60 18.89
CA LEU A 184 1.02 -4.32 19.37
C LEU A 184 2.32 -3.56 19.12
N MET A 185 2.46 -2.90 17.96
CA MET A 185 3.60 -2.03 17.67
C MET A 185 3.71 -0.89 18.69
N ASN A 186 2.58 -0.40 19.20
CA ASN A 186 2.51 0.72 20.14
C ASN A 186 2.57 0.33 21.62
N VAL A 187 2.74 -0.95 21.95
CA VAL A 187 2.92 -1.38 23.35
C VAL A 187 4.17 -0.72 23.94
N GLY A 188 4.02 -0.11 25.11
CA GLY A 188 5.13 0.54 25.82
C GLY A 188 5.61 1.87 25.20
N ARG A 189 4.83 2.46 24.30
CA ARG A 189 5.10 3.79 23.72
C ARG A 189 4.22 4.87 24.33
N GLU A 190 4.85 6.02 24.57
CA GLU A 190 4.16 7.26 24.92
C GLU A 190 3.40 7.82 23.72
N ASP A 191 2.41 8.67 23.97
CA ASP A 191 1.47 9.13 22.92
C ASP A 191 2.19 9.87 21.76
N GLU A 192 3.29 10.57 22.04
CA GLU A 192 4.08 11.30 21.03
C GLU A 192 4.88 10.37 20.09
N ASP A 193 5.13 9.13 20.52
CA ASP A 193 5.96 8.14 19.84
C ASP A 193 5.14 7.01 19.18
N ARG A 194 3.80 7.09 19.25
CA ARG A 194 2.91 6.05 18.72
C ARG A 194 2.81 6.10 17.21
N PHE A 195 2.98 4.95 16.59
CA PHE A 195 2.65 4.75 15.20
C PHE A 195 1.16 4.97 14.97
N THR A 196 0.86 5.58 13.84
CA THR A 196 -0.50 5.82 13.36
C THR A 196 -0.70 5.13 12.01
N LEU A 197 -1.95 4.99 11.55
CA LEU A 197 -2.21 4.50 10.19
C LEU A 197 -1.60 5.43 9.13
N GLN A 198 -1.50 6.74 9.42
CA GLN A 198 -0.86 7.73 8.57
C GLN A 198 0.64 7.46 8.43
N GLU A 199 1.32 7.16 9.54
CA GLU A 199 2.74 6.80 9.52
C GLU A 199 2.99 5.46 8.83
N LEU A 200 2.12 4.46 9.04
CA LEU A 200 2.19 3.22 8.27
C LEU A 200 2.03 3.50 6.78
N ALA A 201 1.06 4.31 6.37
CA ALA A 201 0.84 4.70 4.96
C ALA A 201 2.08 5.38 4.36
N GLN A 202 2.68 6.31 5.11
CA GLN A 202 3.85 7.07 4.67
C GLN A 202 5.07 6.17 4.45
N ASN A 203 5.27 5.17 5.31
CA ASN A 203 6.40 4.23 5.19
C ASN A 203 6.11 3.05 4.24
N ALA A 204 4.84 2.78 3.93
CA ALA A 204 4.41 1.68 3.08
C ALA A 204 4.62 1.91 1.57
N GLY A 205 5.13 3.05 1.12
CA GLY A 205 5.52 3.30 -0.28
C GLY A 205 4.38 3.37 -1.33
N HIS A 206 3.28 2.64 -1.15
CA HIS A 206 2.22 2.43 -2.15
C HIS A 206 0.80 2.65 -1.62
N ALA A 207 0.58 2.74 -0.31
CA ALA A 207 -0.75 2.88 0.27
C ALA A 207 -1.07 4.35 0.62
N SER A 208 -2.20 4.87 0.13
CA SER A 208 -2.74 6.12 0.68
C SER A 208 -3.32 5.87 2.07
N TRP A 209 -3.23 6.84 2.98
CA TRP A 209 -3.80 6.70 4.33
C TRP A 209 -5.31 6.43 4.30
N GLN A 210 -6.02 6.99 3.30
CA GLN A 210 -7.45 6.69 3.08
C GLN A 210 -7.68 5.22 2.72
N ARG A 211 -6.78 4.62 1.92
CA ARG A 211 -6.89 3.21 1.55
C ARG A 211 -6.67 2.31 2.76
N LEU A 212 -5.66 2.61 3.59
CA LEU A 212 -5.45 1.88 4.85
C LEU A 212 -6.63 2.02 5.82
N GLU A 213 -7.21 3.22 5.94
CA GLU A 213 -8.39 3.44 6.78
C GLU A 213 -9.58 2.59 6.32
N GLN A 214 -9.84 2.52 5.01
CA GLN A 214 -10.91 1.68 4.45
C GLN A 214 -10.67 0.18 4.62
N ILE A 215 -9.40 -0.27 4.57
CA ILE A 215 -9.02 -1.66 4.84
C ILE A 215 -9.22 -1.96 6.33
N ALA A 216 -8.75 -1.08 7.20
CA ALA A 216 -8.90 -1.19 8.66
C ALA A 216 -10.37 -1.21 9.09
N ASP A 217 -11.21 -0.40 8.45
CA ASP A 217 -12.65 -0.38 8.67
C ASP A 217 -13.36 -1.59 8.05
N GLY A 218 -12.69 -2.39 7.22
CA GLY A 218 -13.28 -3.52 6.49
C GLY A 218 -14.30 -3.10 5.43
N SER A 219 -14.29 -1.83 5.02
CA SER A 219 -15.20 -1.25 4.03
C SER A 219 -14.69 -1.41 2.59
N ALA A 220 -13.39 -1.66 2.42
CA ALA A 220 -12.76 -1.83 1.11
C ALA A 220 -12.61 -3.32 0.73
N PRO A 221 -12.97 -3.72 -0.50
CA PRO A 221 -12.47 -4.95 -1.07
C PRO A 221 -10.95 -4.83 -1.30
N ILE A 222 -10.20 -5.85 -0.88
CA ILE A 222 -8.75 -5.98 -1.07
C ILE A 222 -8.48 -7.34 -1.70
N ASP A 223 -7.66 -7.37 -2.75
CA ASP A 223 -7.25 -8.63 -3.37
C ASP A 223 -5.99 -9.22 -2.71
N LEU A 224 -5.63 -10.45 -3.06
CA LEU A 224 -4.52 -11.17 -2.43
C LEU A 224 -3.14 -10.54 -2.74
N ALA A 225 -2.98 -9.90 -3.90
CA ALA A 225 -1.72 -9.29 -4.27
C ALA A 225 -1.52 -7.99 -3.48
N GLU A 226 -2.55 -7.15 -3.44
CA GLU A 226 -2.56 -5.93 -2.63
C GLU A 226 -2.37 -6.24 -1.13
N LEU A 227 -3.02 -7.28 -0.61
CA LEU A 227 -2.87 -7.69 0.79
C LEU A 227 -1.44 -8.16 1.11
N ARG A 228 -0.78 -8.83 0.17
CA ARG A 228 0.61 -9.26 0.32
C ARG A 228 1.57 -8.08 0.31
N THR A 229 1.42 -7.18 -0.64
CA THR A 229 2.19 -5.93 -0.70
C THR A 229 2.00 -5.12 0.58
N LEU A 230 0.76 -4.98 1.06
CA LEU A 230 0.48 -4.32 2.33
C LEU A 230 1.25 -4.98 3.48
N ALA A 231 1.13 -6.30 3.65
CA ALA A 231 1.80 -7.04 4.71
C ALA A 231 3.33 -6.82 4.70
N GLU A 232 3.94 -6.89 3.52
CA GLU A 232 5.38 -6.62 3.31
C GLU A 232 5.76 -5.17 3.61
N ASP A 233 4.91 -4.21 3.26
CA ASP A 233 5.14 -2.78 3.42
C ASP A 233 5.00 -2.30 4.87
N VAL A 234 4.19 -2.97 5.67
CA VAL A 234 4.08 -2.69 7.12
C VAL A 234 4.90 -3.63 8.00
N GLY A 235 5.44 -4.72 7.44
CA GLY A 235 6.25 -5.71 8.16
C GLY A 235 5.41 -6.64 9.06
N ILE A 236 4.25 -7.08 8.57
CA ILE A 236 3.35 -8.03 9.24
C ILE A 236 3.35 -9.35 8.48
N CYS A 237 3.23 -10.47 9.19
CA CYS A 237 3.08 -11.79 8.59
C CYS A 237 1.78 -11.88 7.76
N PHE A 238 1.90 -12.20 6.47
CA PHE A 238 0.77 -12.34 5.56
C PHE A 238 -0.26 -13.39 6.02
N ASP A 239 0.19 -14.57 6.46
CA ASP A 239 -0.70 -15.66 6.88
C ASP A 239 -1.52 -15.26 8.12
N TRP A 240 -0.92 -14.48 9.02
CA TRP A 240 -1.61 -13.93 10.16
C TRP A 240 -2.62 -12.87 9.72
N LEU A 241 -2.21 -11.91 8.89
CA LEU A 241 -3.09 -10.85 8.42
C LEU A 241 -4.30 -11.39 7.62
N PHE A 242 -4.07 -12.37 6.74
CA PHE A 242 -5.10 -12.91 5.86
C PHE A 242 -5.98 -13.97 6.54
N GLN A 243 -5.40 -14.89 7.30
CA GLN A 243 -6.11 -16.06 7.85
C GLN A 243 -6.18 -16.10 9.38
N GLY A 244 -5.38 -15.29 10.08
CA GLY A 244 -5.23 -15.37 11.54
C GLY A 244 -4.45 -16.59 11.98
N LYS A 245 -3.67 -17.20 11.09
CA LYS A 245 -2.76 -18.31 11.39
C LYS A 245 -1.35 -17.76 11.57
N SER A 246 -0.53 -18.37 12.44
CA SER A 246 0.76 -17.83 12.87
C SER A 246 0.61 -16.65 13.85
N THR A 247 1.66 -15.85 14.02
CA THR A 247 1.72 -14.64 14.84
C THR A 247 1.91 -13.40 13.97
N PRO A 248 1.61 -12.18 14.48
CA PRO A 248 1.60 -10.96 13.66
C PRO A 248 2.96 -10.62 13.05
N PHE A 249 4.06 -10.94 13.73
CA PHE A 249 5.42 -10.62 13.32
C PHE A 249 6.25 -11.88 13.11
N ALA A 250 5.59 -13.00 12.78
CA ALA A 250 6.25 -14.27 12.50
C ALA A 250 7.39 -14.05 11.48
N PRO A 251 8.58 -14.64 11.70
CA PRO A 251 9.67 -14.55 10.75
C PRO A 251 9.27 -15.14 9.39
N ASP A 252 9.79 -14.55 8.32
CA ASP A 252 9.61 -15.10 6.97
C ASP A 252 10.17 -16.53 6.90
N GLN A 253 9.33 -17.47 6.46
CA GLN A 253 9.71 -18.88 6.26
C GLN A 253 10.54 -19.06 4.98
N ASP A 254 10.38 -18.16 4.01
CA ASP A 254 11.11 -18.15 2.74
C ASP A 254 12.56 -17.67 2.96
N GLY A 255 13.51 -18.58 2.85
CA GLY A 255 14.95 -18.28 2.97
C GLY A 255 15.61 -18.74 4.26
N TYR A 256 15.06 -19.77 4.93
CA TYR A 256 15.73 -20.45 6.05
C TYR A 256 16.96 -21.21 5.56
N SER A 257 18.05 -20.49 5.31
CA SER A 257 19.34 -21.07 5.00
C SER A 257 20.20 -21.16 6.25
N LEU A 258 20.89 -22.27 6.41
CA LEU A 258 21.99 -22.41 7.37
C LEU A 258 23.33 -22.05 6.71
N ASP A 259 23.33 -21.71 5.41
CA ASP A 259 24.54 -21.32 4.70
C ASP A 259 24.85 -19.83 4.95
N VAL A 260 26.09 -19.59 5.41
CA VAL A 260 26.57 -18.25 5.76
C VAL A 260 26.56 -17.30 4.57
N GLU A 261 26.86 -17.77 3.37
CA GLU A 261 26.93 -16.92 2.18
C GLU A 261 25.52 -16.52 1.72
N GLU A 262 24.56 -17.43 1.81
CA GLU A 262 23.14 -17.12 1.54
C GLU A 262 22.55 -16.16 2.58
N ILE A 263 22.85 -16.35 3.87
CA ILE A 263 22.42 -15.41 4.92
C ILE A 263 23.04 -14.03 4.67
N HIS A 264 24.35 -13.98 4.43
CA HIS A 264 25.07 -12.74 4.15
C HIS A 264 24.48 -12.02 2.92
N ALA A 265 24.28 -12.73 1.81
CA ALA A 265 23.69 -12.15 0.59
C ALA A 265 22.26 -11.63 0.83
N THR A 266 21.45 -12.37 1.59
CA THR A 266 20.12 -11.95 2.02
C THR A 266 20.20 -10.63 2.78
N ILE A 267 21.05 -10.53 3.81
CA ILE A 267 21.18 -9.30 4.61
C ILE A 267 21.62 -8.10 3.76
N LEU A 268 22.59 -8.29 2.86
CA LEU A 268 23.02 -7.23 1.93
C LEU A 268 21.88 -6.73 1.04
N SER A 269 21.02 -7.64 0.56
CA SER A 269 19.89 -7.29 -0.30
C SER A 269 18.80 -6.49 0.42
N LEU A 270 18.68 -6.65 1.74
CA LEU A 270 17.65 -6.00 2.55
C LEU A 270 17.92 -4.52 2.82
N ARG A 271 19.14 -4.01 2.57
CA ARG A 271 19.58 -2.63 2.82
C ARG A 271 19.21 -2.15 4.23
N PRO A 272 19.81 -2.75 5.27
CA PRO A 272 19.40 -2.52 6.65
C PRO A 272 19.83 -1.13 7.16
N GLU A 273 19.00 -0.53 8.03
CA GLU A 273 19.41 0.57 8.90
C GLU A 273 20.22 0.07 10.10
N ARG A 274 19.83 -1.09 10.67
CA ARG A 274 20.51 -1.70 11.81
C ARG A 274 20.51 -3.23 11.71
N ILE A 275 21.58 -3.82 12.19
CA ILE A 275 21.74 -5.28 12.32
C ILE A 275 22.06 -5.57 13.79
N LEU A 276 21.18 -6.33 14.43
CA LEU A 276 21.31 -6.66 15.85
C LEU A 276 21.52 -8.16 16.01
N PHE A 277 22.60 -8.52 16.70
CA PHE A 277 22.86 -9.89 17.14
C PHE A 277 22.27 -10.04 18.54
N VAL A 278 21.14 -10.75 18.61
CA VAL A 278 20.38 -10.88 19.85
C VAL A 278 20.66 -12.25 20.46
N ARG A 279 21.08 -12.27 21.73
CA ARG A 279 21.40 -13.50 22.47
C ARG A 279 20.56 -13.66 23.73
N GLN A 280 20.23 -14.89 24.10
CA GLN A 280 19.50 -15.18 25.34
C GLN A 280 20.42 -15.10 26.57
N ARG A 281 19.94 -14.50 27.68
CA ARG A 281 20.69 -14.35 28.95
C ARG A 281 20.68 -15.59 29.83
N GLU A 282 19.62 -16.38 29.73
CA GLU A 282 19.45 -17.60 30.51
C GLU A 282 19.49 -18.74 29.49
N GLY A 283 20.39 -19.70 29.69
CA GLY A 283 20.53 -20.80 28.74
C GLY A 283 19.20 -21.55 28.62
N GLY A 284 18.49 -21.35 27.51
CA GLY A 284 17.35 -22.17 27.16
C GLY A 284 17.76 -23.64 27.13
N HIS A 285 16.81 -24.55 27.34
CA HIS A 285 17.05 -25.99 27.30
C HIS A 285 17.30 -26.53 25.86
N GLY A 286 17.89 -25.74 24.95
CA GLY A 286 18.01 -26.05 23.53
C GLY A 286 19.22 -25.42 22.81
N HIS A 287 19.44 -25.83 21.56
CA HIS A 287 20.63 -25.56 20.72
C HIS A 287 20.69 -24.16 20.08
N HIS A 288 19.86 -23.22 20.52
CA HIS A 288 19.54 -21.99 19.79
C HIS A 288 19.50 -20.80 20.75
N ASP A 289 20.65 -20.16 20.98
CA ASP A 289 20.76 -19.05 21.95
C ASP A 289 20.95 -17.69 21.29
N ALA A 290 21.04 -17.59 19.96
CA ALA A 290 21.14 -16.32 19.24
C ALA A 290 20.32 -16.27 17.94
N LEU A 291 19.91 -15.06 17.58
CA LEU A 291 19.23 -14.72 16.32
C LEU A 291 19.74 -13.38 15.76
N ILE A 292 19.38 -13.08 14.52
CA ILE A 292 19.68 -11.77 13.90
C ILE A 292 18.38 -11.01 13.67
N ALA A 293 18.28 -9.83 14.26
CA ALA A 293 17.19 -8.89 14.01
C ALA A 293 17.68 -7.76 13.10
N ILE A 294 16.91 -7.46 12.06
CA ILE A 294 17.28 -6.48 11.04
C ILE A 294 16.21 -5.40 11.02
N LYS A 295 16.62 -4.15 11.30
CA LYS A 295 15.75 -2.99 11.11
C LYS A 295 15.97 -2.48 9.69
N LYS A 296 14.92 -2.49 8.87
CA LYS A 296 14.99 -2.01 7.47
C LYS A 296 14.69 -0.53 7.37
N ASP A 297 13.74 -0.06 8.16
CA ASP A 297 13.28 1.33 8.19
C ASP A 297 12.61 1.61 9.56
N PRO A 298 11.95 2.78 9.77
CA PRO A 298 11.31 3.09 11.05
C PRO A 298 10.30 2.04 11.56
N ILE A 299 9.59 1.34 10.66
CA ILE A 299 8.49 0.44 11.05
C ILE A 299 8.78 -1.04 10.74
N ARG A 300 9.58 -1.36 9.72
CA ARG A 300 9.80 -2.73 9.28
C ARG A 300 11.02 -3.36 9.92
N TRP A 301 10.78 -4.54 10.47
CA TRP A 301 11.79 -5.43 11.00
C TRP A 301 11.74 -6.77 10.28
N ARG A 302 12.90 -7.40 10.16
CA ARG A 302 13.01 -8.78 9.71
C ARG A 302 13.82 -9.56 10.74
N ILE A 303 13.22 -10.61 11.28
CA ILE A 303 13.91 -11.57 12.13
C ILE A 303 14.41 -12.68 11.24
N LEU A 304 15.71 -12.95 11.29
CA LEU A 304 16.27 -14.13 10.68
C LEU A 304 16.34 -15.18 11.78
N PRO A 305 15.42 -16.16 11.76
CA PRO A 305 15.34 -17.20 12.77
C PRO A 305 16.46 -18.21 12.63
N ALA A 306 17.45 -18.00 11.75
CA ALA A 306 18.69 -18.78 11.70
C ALA A 306 19.20 -18.86 13.13
N THR A 307 18.90 -19.99 13.76
CA THR A 307 19.10 -20.16 15.17
C THR A 307 20.57 -20.47 15.35
N LEU A 308 21.35 -19.41 15.52
CA LEU A 308 22.79 -19.46 15.59
C LEU A 308 23.16 -19.98 16.97
N ALA A 309 24.01 -20.99 17.01
CA ALA A 309 24.62 -21.41 18.26
C ALA A 309 25.72 -20.39 18.60
N ALA A 310 25.64 -19.80 19.79
CA ALA A 310 26.60 -18.91 20.43
C ALA A 310 26.97 -19.40 21.86
N CYS A 311 26.72 -20.69 22.14
CA CYS A 311 27.02 -21.34 23.41
C CYS A 311 27.96 -22.55 23.27
N ASP A 312 28.39 -23.08 24.41
CA ASP A 312 29.38 -24.17 24.53
C ASP A 312 28.78 -25.58 24.44
N GLN A 313 27.45 -25.69 24.36
CA GLN A 313 26.74 -26.96 24.15
C GLN A 313 26.85 -27.42 22.69
N VAL A 314 28.05 -27.86 22.31
CA VAL A 314 28.34 -28.30 20.94
C VAL A 314 28.32 -29.82 20.79
N GLY A 315 27.43 -30.32 19.92
CA GLY A 315 27.50 -31.69 19.39
C GLY A 315 28.52 -31.81 18.25
N SER A 316 28.50 -32.92 17.49
CA SER A 316 29.45 -33.15 16.38
C SER A 316 29.47 -32.07 15.28
N GLY A 317 28.40 -31.25 15.19
CA GLY A 317 28.30 -30.10 14.27
C GLY A 317 28.31 -28.71 14.95
N GLY A 318 28.24 -28.61 16.28
CA GLY A 318 28.08 -27.33 16.98
C GLY A 318 29.30 -26.40 16.86
N ALA A 319 30.51 -26.99 16.85
CA ALA A 319 31.74 -26.23 16.65
C ALA A 319 31.80 -25.57 15.25
N ARG A 320 31.18 -26.20 14.24
CA ARG A 320 31.09 -25.64 12.89
C ARG A 320 30.09 -24.47 12.86
N GLN A 321 28.96 -24.59 13.55
CA GLN A 321 27.97 -23.52 13.66
C GLN A 321 28.53 -22.27 14.38
N LEU A 322 29.30 -22.46 15.45
CA LEU A 322 30.03 -21.36 16.12
C LEU A 322 31.00 -20.65 15.18
N PHE A 323 31.73 -21.41 14.38
CA PHE A 323 32.64 -20.86 13.38
C PHE A 323 31.89 -20.10 12.27
N ASP A 324 30.76 -20.65 11.80
CA ASP A 324 29.94 -20.05 10.77
C ASP A 324 29.28 -18.74 11.24
N LEU A 325 28.85 -18.66 12.51
CA LEU A 325 28.42 -17.41 13.16
C LEU A 325 29.55 -16.37 13.20
N CYS A 326 30.75 -16.78 13.63
CA CYS A 326 31.92 -15.89 13.67
C CYS A 326 32.24 -15.34 12.26
N ARG A 327 32.20 -16.20 11.24
CA ARG A 327 32.40 -15.79 9.84
C ARG A 327 31.33 -14.81 9.39
N LEU A 328 30.06 -15.07 9.71
CA LEU A 328 28.96 -14.19 9.33
C LEU A 328 29.11 -12.79 9.93
N ILE A 329 29.36 -12.69 11.25
CA ILE A 329 29.55 -11.39 11.93
C ILE A 329 30.68 -10.60 11.27
N ARG A 330 31.85 -11.23 11.06
CA ARG A 330 33.01 -10.56 10.46
C ARG A 330 32.77 -10.11 9.02
N ARG A 331 32.01 -10.88 8.23
CA ARG A 331 31.64 -10.48 6.86
C ARG A 331 30.71 -9.28 6.87
N LEU A 332 29.71 -9.26 7.75
CA LEU A 332 28.80 -8.14 7.91
C LEU A 332 29.53 -6.89 8.44
N GLU A 333 30.41 -7.03 9.42
CA GLU A 333 31.28 -5.93 9.90
C GLU A 333 32.21 -5.43 8.79
N SER A 334 32.74 -6.30 7.94
CA SER A 334 33.54 -5.85 6.79
C SER A 334 32.71 -5.16 5.72
N ALA A 335 31.47 -5.58 5.50
CA ALA A 335 30.59 -5.03 4.48
C ALA A 335 30.00 -3.68 4.90
N PHE A 336 29.74 -3.49 6.20
CA PHE A 336 29.04 -2.33 6.74
C PHE A 336 29.89 -1.48 7.69
N GLY A 337 31.10 -1.91 8.08
CA GLY A 337 31.93 -1.20 9.07
C GLY A 337 32.47 0.15 8.60
N GLU A 338 32.47 0.41 7.29
CA GLU A 338 32.77 1.73 6.72
C GLU A 338 31.51 2.56 6.44
N GLU A 339 30.31 1.99 6.59
CA GLU A 339 29.04 2.68 6.38
C GLU A 339 28.61 3.34 7.71
N PRO A 340 28.81 4.66 7.88
CA PRO A 340 28.63 5.32 9.18
C PRO A 340 27.16 5.32 9.65
N HIS A 341 26.22 4.90 8.80
CA HIS A 341 24.79 4.89 9.05
C HIS A 341 24.26 3.52 9.48
N ILE A 342 25.04 2.44 9.30
CA ILE A 342 24.60 1.07 9.59
C ILE A 342 25.24 0.61 10.88
N LEU A 343 24.40 0.29 11.85
CA LEU A 343 24.83 -0.04 13.21
C LEU A 343 24.74 -1.55 13.45
N THR A 344 25.90 -2.19 13.67
CA THR A 344 26.02 -3.58 14.10
C THR A 344 26.19 -3.66 15.62
N ILE A 345 25.20 -4.22 16.33
CA ILE A 345 25.17 -4.24 17.81
C ILE A 345 24.87 -5.64 18.33
N GLY A 346 25.59 -6.05 19.38
CA GLY A 346 25.21 -7.19 20.22
C GLY A 346 24.21 -6.75 21.30
N MET A 347 23.22 -7.60 21.59
CA MET A 347 22.28 -7.39 22.70
C MET A 347 21.96 -8.70 23.39
N HIS A 348 21.44 -8.61 24.62
CA HIS A 348 20.87 -9.75 25.32
C HIS A 348 19.42 -9.54 25.74
N LEU A 349 18.63 -10.60 25.64
CA LEU A 349 17.25 -10.69 26.10
C LEU A 349 17.08 -11.80 27.14
N ASP A 350 16.11 -11.65 28.03
CA ASP A 350 15.66 -12.79 28.84
C ASP A 350 14.92 -13.82 27.97
N SER A 351 14.72 -15.03 28.51
CA SER A 351 14.11 -16.13 27.76
C SER A 351 12.72 -15.78 27.21
N PRO A 352 11.79 -15.20 28.00
CA PRO A 352 10.46 -14.86 27.48
C PRO A 352 10.50 -13.83 26.34
N ALA A 353 11.30 -12.77 26.45
CA ALA A 353 11.41 -11.76 25.39
C ALA A 353 12.08 -12.33 24.12
N PHE A 354 13.05 -13.23 24.29
CA PHE A 354 13.69 -13.92 23.17
C PHE A 354 12.71 -14.85 22.43
N ASP A 355 11.94 -15.65 23.17
CA ASP A 355 10.96 -16.58 22.60
C ASP A 355 9.85 -15.82 21.86
N GLN A 356 9.35 -14.72 22.42
CA GLN A 356 8.35 -13.86 21.77
C GLN A 356 8.87 -13.22 20.48
N LEU A 357 10.16 -12.88 20.43
CA LEU A 357 10.79 -12.33 19.24
C LEU A 357 10.98 -13.42 18.17
N LEU A 358 11.34 -14.63 18.58
CA LEU A 358 11.56 -15.78 17.71
C LEU A 358 10.25 -16.28 17.10
N ASP A 359 9.19 -16.36 17.90
CA ASP A 359 7.88 -16.80 17.44
C ASP A 359 7.07 -15.70 16.75
N GLY A 360 7.50 -14.43 16.86
CA GLY A 360 6.87 -13.28 16.23
C GLY A 360 5.59 -12.77 16.91
N SER A 361 5.35 -13.15 18.17
CA SER A 361 4.21 -12.67 18.96
C SER A 361 4.37 -11.21 19.42
N VAL A 362 5.59 -10.67 19.35
CA VAL A 362 5.89 -9.28 19.72
C VAL A 362 6.47 -8.50 18.56
N TYR A 363 6.14 -7.20 18.48
CA TYR A 363 6.77 -6.31 17.52
C TYR A 363 8.25 -6.08 17.92
N PRO A 364 9.24 -6.36 17.06
CA PRO A 364 10.65 -6.29 17.46
C PRO A 364 11.08 -4.95 18.07
N GLY A 365 10.53 -3.83 17.55
CA GLY A 365 10.85 -2.50 18.04
C GLY A 365 10.32 -2.17 19.44
N THR A 366 9.40 -2.93 20.03
CA THR A 366 8.99 -2.71 21.43
C THR A 366 9.98 -3.31 22.42
N ILE A 367 10.63 -4.42 22.06
CA ILE A 367 11.62 -5.08 22.92
C ILE A 367 13.02 -4.52 22.64
N LEU A 368 13.43 -4.47 21.37
CA LEU A 368 14.81 -4.16 20.99
C LEU A 368 15.18 -2.68 21.16
N ARG A 369 14.20 -1.77 21.20
CA ARG A 369 14.45 -0.34 21.47
C ARG A 369 15.01 -0.09 22.87
N TYR A 370 14.61 -0.90 23.85
CA TYR A 370 14.98 -0.73 25.26
C TYR A 370 15.94 -1.80 25.77
N ALA A 371 16.31 -2.77 24.93
CA ALA A 371 17.28 -3.78 25.27
C ALA A 371 18.67 -3.16 25.51
N ARG A 372 19.48 -3.80 26.35
CA ARG A 372 20.84 -3.34 26.64
C ARG A 372 21.77 -3.72 25.51
N ASN A 373 22.53 -2.74 25.02
CA ASN A 373 23.66 -2.99 24.13
C ASN A 373 24.76 -3.73 24.89
N ASP A 374 25.44 -4.62 24.19
CA ASP A 374 26.57 -5.41 24.67
C ASP A 374 27.54 -5.64 23.50
N HIS A 375 28.83 -5.71 23.80
CA HIS A 375 29.91 -5.94 22.83
C HIS A 375 30.11 -7.43 22.50
N TRP A 376 29.28 -8.33 23.03
CA TRP A 376 29.44 -9.78 22.90
C TRP A 376 29.68 -10.25 21.45
N SER A 377 28.99 -9.68 20.46
CA SER A 377 29.11 -10.09 19.06
C SER A 377 30.47 -9.69 18.48
N GLN A 378 30.97 -8.51 18.86
CA GLN A 378 32.29 -8.00 18.45
C GLN A 378 33.40 -8.82 19.12
N ASP A 379 33.29 -9.08 20.42
CA ASP A 379 34.26 -9.89 21.15
C ASP A 379 34.28 -11.35 20.66
N PHE A 380 33.12 -11.91 20.33
CA PHE A 380 32.99 -13.24 19.73
C PHE A 380 33.63 -13.28 18.34
N ALA A 381 33.37 -12.30 17.47
CA ALA A 381 33.95 -12.20 16.14
C ALA A 381 35.47 -11.95 16.16
N ALA A 382 35.96 -11.19 17.14
CA ALA A 382 37.38 -10.95 17.38
C ALA A 382 38.09 -12.13 18.05
N LEU A 383 37.34 -13.14 18.51
CA LEU A 383 37.82 -14.28 19.29
C LEU A 383 38.56 -13.83 20.57
N GLN A 384 38.02 -12.84 21.28
CA GLN A 384 38.63 -12.23 22.47
C GLN A 384 37.91 -12.64 23.76
N SER A 385 38.05 -13.92 24.16
CA SER A 385 37.37 -14.45 25.35
C SER A 385 37.66 -13.68 26.65
N PHE A 386 38.84 -13.07 26.76
CA PHE A 386 39.26 -12.27 27.91
C PHE A 386 38.49 -10.95 28.10
N ARG A 387 37.79 -10.46 27.06
CA ARG A 387 36.96 -9.24 27.14
C ARG A 387 35.55 -9.50 27.68
N ILE A 388 35.15 -10.77 27.74
CA ILE A 388 33.84 -11.18 28.27
C ILE A 388 33.97 -11.30 29.78
N GLU A 389 33.59 -10.24 30.51
CA GLU A 389 33.70 -10.15 31.97
C GLU A 389 32.49 -10.77 32.70
N GLY A 390 32.66 -11.20 33.96
CA GLY A 390 31.58 -11.67 34.83
C GLY A 390 31.34 -13.18 34.83
N ASP A 391 30.71 -13.70 35.90
CA ASP A 391 30.60 -15.15 36.18
C ASP A 391 29.22 -15.74 35.89
N ALA A 392 28.31 -14.97 35.30
CA ALA A 392 26.99 -15.47 34.96
C ALA A 392 27.09 -16.66 33.97
N PRO A 393 26.25 -17.71 34.10
CA PRO A 393 26.35 -18.92 33.28
C PRO A 393 26.40 -18.67 31.77
N HIS A 394 25.59 -17.73 31.26
CA HIS A 394 25.59 -17.38 29.84
C HIS A 394 26.88 -16.70 29.36
N LEU A 395 27.58 -15.96 30.23
CA LEU A 395 28.87 -15.32 29.90
C LEU A 395 29.99 -16.36 29.89
N GLN A 396 29.95 -17.31 30.83
CA GLN A 396 30.87 -18.45 30.82
C GLN A 396 30.67 -19.32 29.57
N ALA A 397 29.43 -19.61 29.20
CA ALA A 397 29.11 -20.35 27.99
C ALA A 397 29.63 -19.64 26.72
N LEU A 398 29.55 -18.31 26.67
CA LEU A 398 30.09 -17.53 25.54
C LEU A 398 31.62 -17.57 25.50
N ARG A 399 32.30 -17.45 26.66
CA ARG A 399 33.76 -17.60 26.74
C ARG A 399 34.22 -18.97 26.22
N ASN A 400 33.58 -20.02 26.72
CA ASN A 400 33.85 -21.39 26.29
C ASN A 400 33.60 -21.57 24.78
N ALA A 401 32.54 -20.97 24.24
CA ALA A 401 32.24 -20.97 22.81
C ALA A 401 33.35 -20.31 21.97
N VAL A 402 33.88 -19.16 22.41
CA VAL A 402 35.03 -18.49 21.78
C VAL A 402 36.27 -19.40 21.79
N GLU A 403 36.57 -20.04 22.92
CA GLU A 403 37.71 -20.95 23.07
C GLU A 403 37.60 -22.18 22.16
N ILE A 404 36.39 -22.73 21.98
CA ILE A 404 36.13 -23.83 21.03
C ILE A 404 36.51 -23.40 19.60
N VAL A 405 36.09 -22.20 19.18
CA VAL A 405 36.41 -21.67 17.84
C VAL A 405 37.91 -21.42 17.68
N GLN A 406 38.57 -20.87 18.70
CA GLN A 406 40.03 -20.68 18.70
C GLN A 406 40.78 -22.01 18.54
N HIS A 407 40.38 -23.05 19.28
CA HIS A 407 41.00 -24.37 19.20
C HIS A 407 40.82 -25.01 17.82
N GLN A 408 39.61 -24.92 17.26
CA GLN A 408 39.27 -25.37 15.90
C GLN A 408 40.14 -24.68 14.84
N LEU A 409 40.29 -23.36 14.92
CA LEU A 409 41.14 -22.57 14.00
C LEU A 409 42.62 -22.97 14.11
N ALA A 410 43.12 -23.17 15.33
CA ALA A 410 44.48 -23.64 15.57
C ALA A 410 44.71 -25.06 15.03
N HIS A 411 43.70 -25.94 15.09
CA HIS A 411 43.76 -27.29 14.51
C HIS A 411 43.75 -27.24 12.97
N ALA A 412 42.89 -26.44 12.36
CA ALA A 412 42.82 -26.26 10.90
C ALA A 412 44.14 -25.69 10.33
N ARG A 413 44.75 -24.70 11.00
CA ARG A 413 46.07 -24.14 10.63
C ARG A 413 47.18 -25.20 10.63
N ARG A 414 47.14 -26.14 11.58
CA ARG A 414 48.17 -27.19 11.73
C ARG A 414 48.03 -28.33 10.72
N THR A 415 46.82 -28.58 10.21
CA THR A 415 46.51 -29.77 9.39
C THR A 415 46.53 -29.52 7.89
N ALA A 416 46.83 -28.29 7.44
CA ALA A 416 46.87 -27.88 6.02
C ALA A 416 45.63 -28.24 5.18
N ARG A 417 44.53 -28.66 5.82
CA ARG A 417 43.21 -28.86 5.22
C ARG A 417 42.37 -27.61 5.50
N ALA A 418 42.73 -26.49 4.90
CA ALA A 418 41.81 -25.38 4.84
C ALA A 418 40.75 -25.75 3.79
N SER A 419 39.57 -26.24 4.22
CA SER A 419 38.40 -26.12 3.33
C SER A 419 38.26 -24.63 2.96
N PRO A 420 37.75 -24.27 1.76
CA PRO A 420 37.78 -22.90 1.25
C PRO A 420 37.33 -21.82 2.26
N GLY A 421 36.34 -22.13 3.11
CA GLY A 421 35.85 -21.23 4.15
C GLY A 421 36.80 -20.96 5.34
N TRP A 422 37.85 -21.76 5.54
CA TRP A 422 38.86 -21.53 6.59
C TRP A 422 39.91 -20.49 6.18
N ALA A 423 40.13 -20.28 4.88
CA ALA A 423 41.10 -19.31 4.38
C ALA A 423 40.62 -17.86 4.58
N ASP A 424 39.33 -17.59 4.45
CA ASP A 424 38.72 -16.25 4.64
C ASP A 424 38.96 -15.66 6.03
N VAL A 425 39.00 -16.52 7.07
CA VAL A 425 39.26 -16.11 8.45
C VAL A 425 40.74 -15.76 8.68
N LEU A 426 41.64 -16.33 7.87
CA LEU A 426 43.09 -16.15 7.96
C LEU A 426 43.57 -14.90 7.20
N THR A 427 42.87 -14.48 6.15
CA THR A 427 43.22 -13.32 5.31
C THR A 427 42.71 -11.99 5.86
N PHE A 428 41.65 -11.98 6.69
CA PHE A 428 41.11 -10.78 7.35
C PHE A 428 41.94 -10.25 8.54
N GLY A 429 43.19 -10.70 8.70
CA GLY A 429 44.13 -10.27 9.74
C GLY A 429 44.75 -8.87 9.54
N ARG A 430 44.00 -7.91 9.00
CA ARG A 430 44.43 -6.51 8.82
C ARG A 430 43.44 -5.49 9.39
N PHE A 431 42.79 -5.77 10.52
CA PHE A 431 42.41 -4.67 11.41
C PHE A 431 43.59 -4.39 12.33
N ARG A 432 44.11 -3.17 12.25
CA ARG A 432 45.21 -2.70 13.09
C ARG A 432 44.72 -2.72 14.54
N LEU A 433 45.24 -3.64 15.33
CA LEU A 433 45.18 -3.62 16.78
C LEU A 433 45.99 -2.41 17.26
N GLU A 434 45.39 -1.23 17.32
CA GLU A 434 45.86 -0.20 18.26
C GLU A 434 44.89 -0.17 19.43
N PRO A 435 45.37 -0.29 20.69
CA PRO A 435 44.54 0.07 21.82
C PRO A 435 44.12 1.54 21.66
N PRO A 436 42.94 1.96 22.16
CA PRO A 436 42.63 3.38 22.22
C PRO A 436 43.79 4.05 22.97
N LYS A 437 44.44 5.01 22.31
CA LYS A 437 45.37 5.91 23.00
C LYS A 437 44.57 6.60 24.09
N ASP A 438 45.08 6.55 25.31
CA ASP A 438 44.59 7.35 26.43
C ASP A 438 44.23 8.75 25.93
N GLY A 439 42.93 9.04 25.92
CA GLY A 439 42.33 10.27 25.42
C GLY A 439 40.99 10.39 26.11
N GLY A 440 40.98 11.15 27.21
CA GLY A 440 39.97 11.14 28.24
C GLY A 440 38.53 11.30 27.75
N PHE A 441 37.65 10.50 28.32
CA PHE A 441 36.30 10.94 28.61
C PHE A 441 36.34 11.62 29.98
N GLU A 442 36.23 12.95 29.97
CA GLU A 442 35.65 13.67 31.10
C GLU A 442 34.29 13.03 31.38
N ALA A 443 34.13 12.54 32.60
CA ALA A 443 32.83 12.34 33.18
C ALA A 443 32.25 13.72 33.44
N ASP A 444 31.10 14.01 32.83
CA ASP A 444 30.20 15.04 33.35
C ASP A 444 28.89 14.34 33.75
N ASP A 445 28.44 14.76 34.93
CA ASP A 445 27.41 14.20 35.82
C ASP A 445 26.02 13.95 35.23
#